data_AF-A0A521TI69-F1
#
_entry.id   AF-A0A521TI69-F1
#
_cell.length_a   1.000
_cell.length_b   1.000
_cell.length_c   1.000
_cell.angle_alpha   90.00
_cell.angle_beta   90.00
_cell.angle_gamma   90.00
#
_symmetry.space_group_name_H-M   'P 1'
#
loop_
_entity.id
_entity.type
_entity.pdbx_description
1 polymer ?
#
loop_
_entity_poly.entity_id
_entity_poly.type
_entity_poly.pdbx_seq_one_letter_code
_entity_poly.pdbx_strand_id
1 'polypeptide(L)'
;MVNSTSLVRAVAEVFADGGPLDRGVDGFEPRPGQRAMAEAVAATFERGGTLMTEAGTGTGKTLAYLVPAVLAGRRVLISTGTRTLQDQIFYKDLPALAQALGRDIRAAYMKGRSNYLCLHRFDRLREAEAALPDDEKRWLRMIGEWAEETPTGDRAEIEDLPDDFTLWSDMTATGEQCLGRGFQRFGTVS
;
A
#
# COMPACT_ATOMS: atom_id res chain seq x y z
N MET A 1 9.26 -7.90 36.21
CA MET A 1 9.98 -6.83 35.48
C MET A 1 10.20 -7.32 34.07
N VAL A 2 9.49 -6.77 33.08
CA VAL A 2 9.68 -7.14 31.68
C VAL A 2 10.99 -6.49 31.24
N ASN A 3 12.01 -7.30 30.93
CA ASN A 3 13.22 -6.82 30.26
C ASN A 3 12.78 -6.16 28.95
N SER A 4 12.81 -4.83 28.90
CA SER A 4 12.53 -4.09 27.67
C SER A 4 13.70 -4.36 26.72
N THR A 5 13.42 -5.14 25.69
CA THR A 5 14.30 -5.50 24.60
C THR A 5 14.58 -4.28 23.70
N SER A 6 15.61 -4.35 22.85
CA SER A 6 16.09 -3.17 22.09
C SER A 6 15.02 -2.55 21.19
N LEU A 7 14.16 -3.36 20.56
CA LEU A 7 13.12 -2.87 19.67
C LEU A 7 11.99 -2.18 20.44
N VAL A 8 11.53 -2.76 21.56
CA VAL A 8 10.48 -2.16 22.39
C VAL A 8 10.91 -0.77 22.86
N ARG A 9 12.16 -0.63 23.31
CA ARG A 9 12.71 0.67 23.69
C ARG A 9 12.75 1.65 22.51
N ALA A 10 13.25 1.23 21.35
CA ALA A 10 13.31 2.08 20.16
C ALA A 10 11.91 2.55 19.72
N VAL A 11 10.91 1.67 19.82
CA VAL A 11 9.50 2.02 19.55
C VAL A 11 8.99 3.04 20.55
N ALA A 12 9.21 2.83 21.86
CA ALA A 12 8.79 3.78 22.88
C ALA A 12 9.40 5.19 22.66
N GLU A 13 10.66 5.26 22.23
CA GLU A 13 11.33 6.52 21.88
C GLU A 13 10.71 7.21 20.65
N VAL A 14 10.23 6.45 19.65
CA VAL A 14 9.52 6.99 18.48
C VAL A 14 8.20 7.66 18.85
N PHE A 15 7.45 7.08 19.79
CA PHE A 15 6.15 7.55 20.26
C PHE A 15 6.23 8.53 21.44
N ALA A 16 7.42 8.83 21.97
CA ALA A 16 7.60 9.73 23.10
C ALA A 16 7.24 11.18 22.75
N ASP A 17 6.92 11.99 23.75
CA ASP A 17 6.70 13.43 23.58
C ASP A 17 8.01 14.07 23.10
N GLY A 18 7.95 14.91 22.05
CA GLY A 18 9.13 15.41 21.35
C GLY A 18 9.88 14.36 20.52
N GLY A 19 9.31 13.16 20.37
CA GLY A 19 9.87 12.06 19.59
C GLY A 19 9.77 12.29 18.06
N PRO A 20 10.30 11.35 17.27
CA PRO A 20 10.17 11.34 15.81
C PRO A 20 8.76 11.59 15.27
N LEU A 21 7.72 10.91 15.78
CA LEU A 21 6.36 11.10 15.27
C LEU A 21 5.80 12.47 15.63
N ASP A 22 6.01 12.92 16.87
CA ASP A 22 5.57 14.23 17.36
C ASP A 22 6.15 15.40 16.58
N ARG A 23 7.39 15.24 16.07
CA ARG A 23 8.08 16.28 15.29
C ARG A 23 7.87 16.17 13.78
N GLY A 24 7.54 14.98 13.28
CA GLY A 24 7.61 14.66 11.85
C GLY A 24 6.28 14.30 11.19
N VAL A 25 5.22 14.09 11.97
CA VAL A 25 3.89 13.77 11.43
C VAL A 25 2.92 14.87 11.83
N ASP A 26 2.44 15.63 10.83
CA ASP A 26 1.50 16.72 11.04
C ASP A 26 0.21 16.23 11.71
N GLY A 27 -0.17 16.90 12.81
CA GLY A 27 -1.37 16.57 13.58
C GLY A 27 -1.28 15.25 14.35
N PHE A 28 -0.08 14.71 14.56
CA PHE A 28 0.11 13.56 15.44
C PHE A 28 -0.23 13.92 16.88
N GLU A 29 -1.06 13.10 17.51
CA GLU A 29 -1.34 13.18 18.93
C GLU A 29 -0.99 11.84 19.58
N PRO A 30 -0.10 11.82 20.60
CA PRO A 30 0.26 10.59 21.27
C PRO A 30 -0.95 10.03 22.02
N ARG A 31 -1.27 8.76 21.74
CA ARG A 31 -2.39 8.05 22.39
C ARG A 31 -1.87 6.85 23.17
N PRO A 32 -2.17 6.71 24.47
CA PRO A 32 -1.65 5.60 25.28
C PRO A 32 -1.92 4.21 24.68
N GLY A 33 -3.11 4.00 24.12
CA GLY A 33 -3.46 2.73 23.45
C GLY A 33 -2.65 2.47 22.18
N GLN A 34 -2.28 3.50 21.43
CA GLN A 34 -1.43 3.38 20.24
C GLN A 34 -0.01 2.96 20.63
N ARG A 35 0.57 3.62 21.65
CA ARG A 35 1.90 3.27 22.17
C ARG A 35 1.92 1.86 22.73
N ALA A 36 0.93 1.49 23.54
CA ALA A 36 0.81 0.14 24.11
C ALA A 36 0.69 -0.93 23.01
N MET A 37 -0.09 -0.68 21.95
CA MET A 37 -0.16 -1.57 20.80
C MET A 37 1.19 -1.70 20.09
N ALA A 38 1.89 -0.59 19.86
CA ALA A 38 3.20 -0.60 19.19
C ALA A 38 4.25 -1.38 19.98
N GLU A 39 4.33 -1.17 21.29
CA GLU A 39 5.22 -1.91 22.18
C GLU A 39 4.86 -3.41 22.22
N ALA A 40 3.56 -3.76 22.20
CA ALA A 40 3.13 -5.16 22.14
C ALA A 40 3.53 -5.84 20.82
N VAL A 41 3.39 -5.15 19.69
CA VAL A 41 3.84 -5.64 18.38
C VAL A 41 5.36 -5.84 18.37
N ALA A 42 6.13 -4.84 18.83
CA ALA A 42 7.59 -4.91 18.94
C ALA A 42 8.05 -6.11 19.77
N ALA A 43 7.44 -6.28 20.93
CA ALA A 43 7.78 -7.35 21.85
C ALA A 43 7.41 -8.74 21.27
N THR A 44 6.35 -8.82 20.47
CA THR A 44 5.98 -10.04 19.72
C THR A 44 6.94 -10.33 18.59
N PHE A 45 7.47 -9.30 17.91
CA PHE A 45 8.51 -9.48 16.90
C PHE A 45 9.79 -10.08 17.47
N GLU A 46 10.21 -9.66 18.67
CA GLU A 46 11.44 -10.16 19.31
C GLU A 46 11.26 -11.53 19.97
N ARG A 47 10.13 -11.76 20.65
CA ARG A 47 9.87 -13.04 21.32
C ARG A 47 9.35 -14.14 20.40
N GLY A 48 8.77 -13.75 19.26
CA GLY A 48 7.96 -14.64 18.43
C GLY A 48 6.55 -14.87 19.01
N GLY A 49 5.71 -15.56 18.24
CA GLY A 49 4.32 -15.89 18.60
C GLY A 49 3.29 -15.04 17.88
N THR A 50 2.05 -15.07 18.40
CA THR A 50 0.88 -14.40 17.82
C THR A 50 0.33 -13.37 18.80
N LEU A 51 0.08 -12.15 18.32
CA LEU A 51 -0.59 -11.09 19.06
C LEU A 51 -1.96 -10.85 18.46
N MET A 52 -3.00 -10.85 19.29
CA MET A 52 -4.33 -10.36 18.95
C MET A 52 -4.59 -9.09 19.76
N THR A 53 -4.96 -8.01 19.07
CA THR A 53 -5.25 -6.73 19.69
C THR A 53 -6.48 -6.12 19.05
N GLU A 54 -7.36 -5.58 19.88
CA GLU A 54 -8.48 -4.75 19.45
C GLU A 54 -8.09 -3.29 19.68
N ALA A 55 -8.23 -2.48 18.63
CA ALA A 55 -8.03 -1.05 18.74
C ALA A 55 -9.28 -0.38 18.16
N GLY A 56 -9.81 0.64 18.86
CA GLY A 56 -10.98 1.41 18.41
C GLY A 56 -10.71 2.21 17.14
N THR A 57 -11.74 2.65 16.42
CA THR A 57 -11.57 3.53 15.24
C THR A 57 -10.85 4.83 15.64
N GLY A 58 -10.07 5.39 14.71
CA GLY A 58 -9.31 6.62 14.97
C GLY A 58 -8.08 6.50 15.87
N THR A 59 -7.77 5.35 16.49
CA THR A 59 -6.62 5.22 17.42
C THR A 59 -5.22 5.30 16.80
N GLY A 60 -5.11 5.60 15.50
CA GLY A 60 -3.82 5.62 14.80
C GLY A 60 -3.17 4.24 14.69
N LYS A 61 -3.98 3.18 14.53
CA LYS A 61 -3.55 1.77 14.42
C LYS A 61 -2.41 1.57 13.43
N THR A 62 -2.44 2.32 12.32
CA THR A 62 -1.48 2.17 11.24
C THR A 62 -0.05 2.40 11.71
N LEU A 63 0.23 3.53 12.37
CA LEU A 63 1.55 3.80 12.92
C LEU A 63 1.94 2.78 14.01
N ALA A 64 0.97 2.28 14.79
CA ALA A 64 1.24 1.33 15.86
C ALA A 64 1.83 -0.01 15.34
N TYR A 65 1.45 -0.48 14.14
CA TYR A 65 2.09 -1.64 13.53
C TYR A 65 3.22 -1.28 12.55
N LEU A 66 3.19 -0.10 11.92
CA LEU A 66 4.23 0.30 10.96
C LEU A 66 5.56 0.63 11.63
N VAL A 67 5.56 1.39 12.72
CA VAL A 67 6.78 1.77 13.43
C VAL A 67 7.61 0.55 13.85
N PRO A 68 7.06 -0.44 14.59
CA PRO A 68 7.82 -1.65 14.92
C PRO A 68 8.20 -2.46 13.67
N ALA A 69 7.39 -2.45 12.60
CA ALA A 69 7.71 -3.17 11.37
C ALA A 69 8.95 -2.60 10.67
N VAL A 70 9.04 -1.27 10.59
CA VAL A 70 10.18 -0.56 10.00
C VAL A 70 11.42 -0.72 10.87
N LEU A 71 11.29 -0.59 12.19
CA LEU A 71 12.43 -0.68 13.11
C LEU A 71 12.96 -2.10 13.31
N ALA A 72 12.16 -3.14 13.03
CA ALA A 72 12.55 -4.53 13.25
C ALA A 72 13.70 -5.00 12.33
N GLY A 73 14.06 -4.25 11.29
CA GLY A 73 15.18 -4.57 10.40
C GLY A 73 15.01 -5.88 9.62
N ARG A 74 13.77 -6.35 9.48
CA ARG A 74 13.42 -7.62 8.82
C ARG A 74 12.28 -7.41 7.83
N ARG A 75 12.06 -8.39 6.94
CA ARG A 75 10.92 -8.37 6.02
C ARG A 75 9.62 -8.55 6.80
N VAL A 76 8.68 -7.63 6.62
CA VAL A 76 7.35 -7.68 7.26
C VAL A 76 6.28 -7.62 6.16
N LEU A 77 5.32 -8.55 6.23
CA LEU A 77 4.14 -8.54 5.38
C LEU A 77 2.98 -7.91 6.15
N ILE A 78 2.36 -6.90 5.57
CA ILE A 78 1.18 -6.24 6.12
C ILE A 78 0.00 -6.56 5.21
N SER A 79 -1.03 -7.17 5.78
CA SER A 79 -2.30 -7.45 5.10
C SER A 79 -3.39 -6.61 5.73
N THR A 80 -4.22 -5.97 4.90
CA THR A 80 -5.33 -5.12 5.35
C THR A 80 -6.58 -5.41 4.53
N GLY A 81 -7.75 -5.02 5.06
CA GLY A 81 -9.05 -5.46 4.56
C GLY A 81 -9.52 -4.82 3.25
N THR A 82 -8.95 -3.68 2.84
CA THR A 82 -9.40 -2.97 1.63
C THR A 82 -8.23 -2.38 0.84
N ARG A 83 -8.46 -2.15 -0.47
CA ARG A 83 -7.51 -1.48 -1.37
C ARG A 83 -7.18 -0.06 -0.90
N THR A 84 -8.21 0.70 -0.51
CA THR A 84 -8.06 2.06 0.00
C THR A 84 -7.14 2.13 1.22
N LEU A 85 -7.24 1.16 2.15
CA LEU A 85 -6.32 1.10 3.29
C LEU A 85 -4.89 0.77 2.86
N GLN A 86 -4.70 -0.08 1.84
CA GLN A 86 -3.37 -0.35 1.30
C GLN A 86 -2.77 0.90 0.62
N ASP A 87 -3.55 1.60 -0.21
CA ASP A 87 -3.11 2.83 -0.87
C ASP A 87 -2.74 3.90 0.16
N GLN A 88 -3.55 4.06 1.21
CA GLN A 88 -3.28 4.97 2.33
C GLN A 88 -1.97 4.62 3.05
N ILE A 89 -1.72 3.34 3.33
CA ILE A 89 -0.47 2.89 3.95
C ILE A 89 0.72 3.23 3.04
N PHE A 90 0.62 2.87 1.76
CA PHE A 90 1.74 2.91 0.83
C PHE A 90 2.11 4.33 0.38
N TYR A 91 1.13 5.13 -0.05
CA TYR A 91 1.36 6.43 -0.65
C TYR A 91 1.36 7.59 0.36
N LYS A 92 0.88 7.37 1.58
CA LYS A 92 0.80 8.42 2.60
C LYS A 92 1.50 8.06 3.91
N ASP A 93 1.13 6.96 4.55
CA ASP A 93 1.64 6.66 5.90
C ASP A 93 3.13 6.27 5.88
N LEU A 94 3.58 5.48 4.89
CA LEU A 94 4.99 5.11 4.73
C LEU A 94 5.90 6.30 4.42
N PRO A 95 5.60 7.18 3.44
CA PRO A 95 6.38 8.40 3.20
C PRO A 95 6.46 9.32 4.42
N ALA A 96 5.34 9.55 5.11
CA ALA A 96 5.31 10.36 6.32
C ALA A 96 6.19 9.75 7.42
N LEU A 97 6.13 8.42 7.59
CA LEU A 97 6.96 7.71 8.56
C LEU A 97 8.45 7.74 8.20
N ALA A 98 8.80 7.61 6.91
CA ALA A 98 10.17 7.71 6.42
C ALA A 98 10.78 9.08 6.76
N GLN A 99 10.02 10.15 6.51
CA GLN A 99 10.40 11.52 6.86
C GLN A 99 10.58 11.69 8.36
N ALA A 100 9.59 11.27 9.16
CA ALA A 100 9.63 11.39 10.62
C ALA A 100 10.81 10.64 11.25
N LEU A 101 11.16 9.47 10.73
CA LEU A 101 12.28 8.67 11.21
C LEU A 101 13.63 9.09 10.64
N GLY A 102 13.65 9.92 9.60
CA GLY A 102 14.86 10.28 8.86
C GLY A 102 15.53 9.07 8.21
N ARG A 103 14.75 8.13 7.68
CA ARG A 103 15.23 6.85 7.12
C ARG A 103 14.49 6.49 5.85
N ASP A 104 15.21 5.87 4.93
CA ASP A 104 14.62 5.26 3.75
C ASP A 104 13.88 3.96 4.12
N ILE A 105 12.66 3.79 3.58
CA ILE A 105 11.81 2.63 3.83
C ILE A 105 11.54 1.97 2.48
N ARG A 106 12.14 0.79 2.26
CA ARG A 106 11.86 -0.03 1.09
C ARG A 106 10.58 -0.82 1.31
N ALA A 107 9.59 -0.59 0.46
CA ALA A 107 8.31 -1.28 0.53
C ALA A 107 7.85 -1.67 -0.87
N ALA A 108 7.34 -2.89 -1.01
CA ALA A 108 6.70 -3.34 -2.23
C ALA A 108 5.19 -3.36 -2.03
N TYR A 109 4.46 -2.95 -3.07
CA TYR A 109 3.00 -2.93 -3.07
C TYR A 109 2.44 -4.02 -3.99
N MET A 110 1.49 -4.83 -3.51
CA MET A 110 0.91 -5.93 -4.27
C MET A 110 -0.63 -5.94 -4.20
N LYS A 111 -1.26 -5.67 -5.34
CA LYS A 111 -2.72 -5.86 -5.53
C LYS A 111 -3.02 -7.15 -6.31
N GLY A 112 -4.29 -7.56 -6.31
CA GLY A 112 -4.76 -8.60 -7.23
C GLY A 112 -4.60 -8.15 -8.69
N ARG A 113 -4.33 -9.10 -9.60
CA ARG A 113 -4.08 -8.85 -11.04
C ARG A 113 -5.16 -8.04 -11.75
N SER A 114 -6.40 -8.12 -11.28
CA SER A 114 -7.53 -7.32 -11.78
C SER A 114 -7.38 -5.81 -11.53
N ASN A 115 -6.39 -5.38 -10.76
CA ASN A 115 -6.08 -3.96 -10.55
C ASN A 115 -5.06 -3.44 -11.55
N TYR A 116 -4.49 -4.29 -12.40
CA TYR A 116 -3.45 -3.88 -13.34
C TYR A 116 -3.92 -4.04 -14.78
N LEU A 117 -3.58 -3.05 -15.61
CA LEU A 117 -3.82 -3.09 -17.05
C LEU A 117 -3.00 -4.24 -17.67
N CYS A 118 -3.67 -5.07 -18.45
CA CYS A 118 -3.05 -6.06 -19.32
C CYS A 118 -2.96 -5.48 -20.72
N LEU A 119 -1.78 -4.98 -21.09
CA LEU A 119 -1.53 -4.35 -22.39
C LEU A 119 -1.94 -5.23 -23.58
N HIS A 120 -1.70 -6.54 -23.52
CA HIS A 120 -2.14 -7.46 -24.57
C HIS A 120 -3.66 -7.50 -24.76
N ARG A 121 -4.43 -7.49 -23.66
CA ARG A 121 -5.90 -7.46 -23.74
C ARG A 121 -6.40 -6.09 -24.15
N PHE A 122 -5.75 -5.04 -23.65
CA PHE A 122 -6.01 -3.66 -24.03
C PHE A 122 -5.85 -3.45 -25.53
N ASP A 123 -4.74 -3.91 -26.12
CA ASP A 123 -4.45 -3.78 -27.55
C ASP A 123 -5.50 -4.51 -28.40
N ARG A 124 -5.90 -5.73 -28.00
CA ARG A 124 -7.00 -6.46 -28.66
C ARG A 124 -8.33 -5.71 -28.61
N LEU A 125 -8.61 -5.05 -27.49
CA LEU A 125 -9.83 -4.27 -27.35
C LEU A 125 -9.78 -3.00 -28.22
N ARG A 126 -8.60 -2.38 -28.36
CA ARG A 126 -8.37 -1.26 -29.29
C ARG A 126 -8.57 -1.66 -30.75
N GLU A 127 -8.14 -2.86 -31.15
CA GLU A 127 -8.41 -3.39 -32.50
C GLU A 127 -9.92 -3.50 -32.78
N ALA A 128 -10.73 -3.73 -31.74
CA ALA A 128 -12.18 -3.82 -31.82
C ALA A 128 -12.93 -2.51 -31.45
N GLU A 129 -12.22 -1.37 -31.31
CA GLU A 129 -12.81 -0.09 -30.83
C GLU A 129 -14.06 0.33 -31.61
N ALA A 130 -14.08 0.10 -32.93
CA ALA A 130 -15.19 0.47 -33.80
C ALA A 130 -16.54 -0.16 -33.39
N ALA A 131 -16.51 -1.33 -32.74
CA ALA A 131 -17.70 -2.05 -32.29
C ALA A 131 -18.21 -1.60 -30.90
N LEU A 132 -17.46 -0.76 -30.18
CA LEU A 132 -17.82 -0.31 -28.84
C LEU A 132 -18.82 0.88 -28.88
N PRO A 133 -19.62 1.06 -27.82
CA PRO A 133 -20.35 2.30 -27.54
C PRO A 133 -19.43 3.53 -27.49
N ASP A 134 -19.95 4.72 -27.82
CA ASP A 134 -19.12 5.94 -27.93
C ASP A 134 -18.54 6.42 -26.58
N ASP A 135 -19.24 6.18 -25.47
CA ASP A 135 -18.76 6.43 -24.12
C ASP A 135 -17.60 5.50 -23.75
N GLU A 136 -17.68 4.22 -24.10
CA GLU A 136 -16.58 3.26 -23.91
C GLU A 136 -15.36 3.60 -24.77
N LYS A 137 -15.55 4.03 -26.03
CA LYS A 137 -14.46 4.51 -26.90
C LYS A 137 -13.69 5.67 -26.26
N ARG A 138 -14.40 6.61 -25.62
CA ARG A 138 -13.78 7.74 -24.93
C ARG A 138 -12.85 7.24 -23.82
N TRP A 139 -13.33 6.33 -22.98
CA TRP A 139 -12.52 5.75 -21.90
C TRP A 139 -11.34 4.94 -22.43
N LEU A 140 -11.54 4.15 -23.48
CA LEU A 140 -10.47 3.36 -24.09
C LEU A 140 -9.32 4.22 -24.60
N ARG A 141 -9.63 5.37 -25.22
CA ARG A 141 -8.62 6.34 -25.66
C ARG A 141 -7.88 6.97 -24.49
N MET A 142 -8.60 7.41 -23.46
CA MET A 142 -8.01 8.00 -22.25
C MET A 142 -7.09 7.01 -21.50
N ILE A 143 -7.52 5.76 -21.36
CA ILE A 143 -6.68 4.69 -20.79
C ILE A 143 -5.44 4.44 -21.66
N GLY A 144 -5.56 4.61 -22.98
CA GLY A 144 -4.42 4.48 -23.90
C GLY A 144 -3.35 5.53 -23.67
N GLU A 145 -3.76 6.79 -23.51
CA GLU A 145 -2.85 7.90 -23.18
C GLU A 145 -2.17 7.65 -21.83
N TRP A 146 -2.95 7.27 -20.80
CA TRP A 146 -2.41 6.92 -19.48
C TRP A 146 -1.44 5.73 -19.51
N ALA A 147 -1.74 4.70 -20.31
CA ALA A 147 -0.92 3.49 -20.42
C ALA A 147 0.48 3.77 -20.99
N GLU A 148 0.69 4.91 -21.65
CA GLU A 148 2.00 5.33 -22.15
C GLU A 148 2.90 5.91 -21.06
N GLU A 149 2.32 6.49 -20.02
CA GLU A 149 3.03 7.23 -18.99
C GLU A 149 3.07 6.51 -17.63
N THR A 150 2.14 5.59 -17.39
CA THR A 150 2.02 4.91 -16.08
C THR A 150 3.28 4.11 -15.72
N PRO A 151 3.84 4.31 -14.53
CA PRO A 151 4.97 3.52 -14.05
C PRO A 151 4.58 2.07 -13.71
N THR A 152 3.31 1.80 -13.38
CA THR A 152 2.90 0.53 -12.76
C THR A 152 1.76 -0.18 -13.49
N GLY A 153 0.95 0.56 -14.25
CA GLY A 153 -0.28 0.06 -14.84
C GLY A 153 -1.40 -0.18 -13.83
N ASP A 154 -1.33 0.38 -12.62
CA ASP A 154 -2.34 0.24 -11.57
C ASP A 154 -3.54 1.15 -11.83
N ARG A 155 -4.75 0.56 -11.85
CA ARG A 155 -6.04 1.26 -12.01
C ARG A 155 -6.18 2.47 -11.08
N ALA A 156 -5.63 2.40 -9.87
CA ALA A 156 -5.76 3.46 -8.88
C ALA A 156 -5.06 4.78 -9.28
N GLU A 157 -4.18 4.76 -10.29
CA GLU A 157 -3.57 5.96 -10.85
C GLU A 157 -4.54 6.76 -11.75
N ILE A 158 -5.68 6.18 -12.14
CA ILE A 158 -6.68 6.84 -12.98
C ILE A 158 -7.80 7.39 -12.09
N GLU A 159 -7.72 8.67 -11.72
CA GLU A 159 -8.68 9.29 -10.79
C GLU A 159 -10.11 9.36 -11.34
N ASP A 160 -10.26 9.68 -12.63
CA ASP A 160 -11.57 9.90 -13.25
C ASP A 160 -12.31 8.60 -13.62
N LEU A 161 -11.67 7.43 -13.51
CA LEU A 161 -12.26 6.17 -13.96
C LEU A 161 -13.34 5.68 -12.99
N PRO A 162 -14.58 5.47 -13.45
CA PRO A 162 -15.65 4.97 -12.58
C PRO A 162 -15.31 3.61 -11.93
N ASP A 163 -15.74 3.41 -10.69
CA ASP A 163 -15.56 2.15 -9.95
C ASP A 163 -16.38 0.99 -10.50
N ASP A 164 -17.48 1.28 -11.18
CA ASP A 164 -18.35 0.33 -11.86
C ASP A 164 -18.04 0.19 -13.36
N PHE A 165 -16.90 0.73 -13.83
CA PHE A 165 -16.50 0.62 -15.24
C PHE A 165 -16.22 -0.83 -15.64
N THR A 166 -17.23 -1.46 -16.25
CA THR A 166 -17.27 -2.90 -16.58
C THR A 166 -16.18 -3.32 -17.54
N LEU A 167 -15.88 -2.48 -18.54
CA LEU A 167 -14.89 -2.74 -19.58
C LEU A 167 -13.47 -2.93 -19.02
N TRP A 168 -13.18 -2.44 -17.81
CA TRP A 168 -11.90 -2.69 -17.13
C TRP A 168 -11.62 -4.19 -16.97
N SER A 169 -12.65 -4.99 -16.67
CA SER A 169 -12.50 -6.45 -16.54
C SER A 169 -12.02 -7.12 -17.83
N ASP A 170 -12.31 -6.52 -18.97
CA ASP A 170 -11.88 -6.98 -20.29
C ASP A 170 -10.42 -6.62 -20.61
N MET A 171 -9.84 -5.68 -19.87
CA MET A 171 -8.49 -5.15 -20.06
C MET A 171 -7.51 -5.57 -18.97
N THR A 172 -7.89 -6.48 -18.06
CA THR A 172 -7.03 -6.92 -16.94
C THR A 172 -6.55 -8.36 -17.07
N ALA A 173 -5.49 -8.73 -16.37
CA ALA A 173 -4.99 -10.11 -16.40
C ALA A 173 -5.88 -11.08 -15.59
N THR A 174 -6.26 -12.21 -16.20
CA THR A 174 -6.87 -13.37 -15.52
C THR A 174 -5.82 -14.45 -15.27
N GLY A 175 -6.03 -15.28 -14.22
CA GLY A 175 -5.04 -16.24 -13.74
C GLY A 175 -4.56 -17.29 -14.76
N GLU A 176 -5.31 -17.51 -15.85
CA GLU A 176 -5.06 -18.57 -16.82
C GLU A 176 -4.42 -18.09 -18.12
N GLN A 177 -4.31 -16.78 -18.35
CA GLN A 177 -4.02 -16.22 -19.68
C GLN A 177 -2.83 -15.26 -19.73
N CYS A 178 -2.09 -15.11 -18.63
CA CYS A 178 -0.85 -14.34 -18.65
C CYS A 178 0.22 -15.06 -19.48
N LEU A 179 0.55 -14.50 -20.65
CA LEU A 179 1.86 -14.69 -21.28
C LEU A 179 2.89 -14.43 -20.17
N GLY A 180 3.75 -15.41 -19.86
CA GLY A 180 4.66 -15.36 -18.71
C GLY A 180 5.67 -14.20 -18.73
N ARG A 181 6.92 -14.45 -18.30
CA ARG A 181 7.96 -13.42 -18.08
C ARG A 181 8.42 -12.61 -19.32
N GLY A 182 7.68 -12.61 -20.43
CA GLY A 182 8.07 -12.01 -21.72
C GLY A 182 7.59 -10.58 -21.97
N PHE A 183 6.69 -10.02 -21.16
CA PHE A 183 6.14 -8.69 -21.42
C PHE A 183 6.06 -7.85 -20.12
N GLN A 184 7.16 -7.17 -19.79
CA GLN A 184 7.20 -6.18 -18.70
C GLN A 184 7.42 -4.79 -19.30
N ARG A 185 6.33 -4.05 -19.49
CA ARG A 185 6.37 -2.60 -19.75
C ARG A 185 6.28 -1.79 -18.45
N PHE A 186 5.60 -2.32 -17.45
CA PHE A 186 5.42 -1.68 -16.14
C PHE A 186 6.47 -2.13 -15.13
N GLY A 187 6.93 -1.19 -14.30
CA GLY A 187 7.91 -1.42 -13.25
C GLY A 187 7.31 -2.11 -12.02
N THR A 188 8.19 -2.57 -11.12
CA THR A 188 7.76 -2.98 -9.78
C THR A 188 7.88 -1.77 -8.87
N VAL A 189 6.81 -1.37 -8.18
CA VAL A 189 6.87 -0.31 -7.16
C VAL A 189 7.74 -0.81 -6.01
N SER A 190 8.94 -0.23 -5.85
CA SER A 190 9.96 -0.61 -4.88
C SER A 190 10.37 0.58 -4.03
#